data_AF-A0A937ZW51-F1
#
_entry.id   AF-A0A937ZW51-F1
#
_cell.length_a   1.000
_cell.length_b   1.000
_cell.length_c   1.000
_cell.angle_alpha   90.00
_cell.angle_beta   90.00
_cell.angle_gamma   90.00
#
_symmetry.space_group_name_H-M   'P 1'
#
loop_
_entity.id
_entity.type
_entity.pdbx_description
1 polymer ?
#
loop_
_entity_poly.entity_id
_entity_poly.type
_entity_poly.pdbx_seq_one_letter_code
_entity_poly.pdbx_strand_id
1 'polypeptide(L)' 'MAATLFTNVTIWTHEKAAFPGEVLVEGNRIARVATGAPQISRSGATVVDGGGATLMPGLIDGHAHIPFPGLRNFYDWG' A
#
# COMPACT_ATOMS: atom_id res chain seq x y z
N MET A 1 17.81 -9.90 -1.65
CA MET A 1 16.75 -9.16 -2.38
C MET A 1 16.26 -8.03 -1.49
N ALA A 2 15.75 -6.93 -2.04
CA ALA A 2 15.21 -5.84 -1.23
C ALA A 2 13.94 -6.31 -0.49
N ALA A 3 13.86 -6.01 0.81
CA ALA A 3 12.71 -6.34 1.65
C ALA A 3 12.19 -5.06 2.33
N THR A 4 10.88 -4.87 2.35
CA THR A 4 10.21 -3.74 3.00
C THR A 4 9.11 -4.25 3.92
N LEU A 5 9.17 -3.86 5.18
CA LEU A 5 8.21 -4.24 6.20
C LEU A 5 7.38 -3.01 6.61
N PHE A 6 6.07 -3.07 6.35
CA PHE A 6 5.11 -2.08 6.83
C PHE A 6 4.61 -2.50 8.22
N THR A 7 4.71 -1.60 9.19
CA THR A 7 4.31 -1.81 10.60
C THR A 7 3.37 -0.72 11.07
N ASN A 8 2.66 -0.96 12.19
CA ASN A 8 1.76 0.04 12.79
C ASN A 8 0.72 0.55 11.78
N VAL A 9 0.06 -0.40 11.10
CA VAL A 9 -0.96 -0.13 10.10
C VAL A 9 -2.23 -0.93 10.41
N THR A 10 -3.35 -0.39 9.97
CA THR A 10 -4.62 -1.12 9.82
C THR A 10 -4.72 -1.65 8.40
N ILE A 11 -4.67 -2.96 8.20
CA ILE A 11 -4.73 -3.60 6.89
C ILE A 11 -6.19 -3.71 6.45
N TRP A 12 -6.48 -3.17 5.27
CA TRP A 12 -7.78 -3.28 4.61
C TRP A 12 -7.65 -4.11 3.34
N THR A 13 -8.52 -5.11 3.19
CA THR A 13 -8.58 -6.02 2.03
C THR A 13 -10.03 -6.28 1.67
N HIS A 14 -10.30 -6.88 0.51
CA HIS A 14 -11.68 -7.24 0.12
C HIS A 14 -12.23 -8.45 0.90
N GLU A 15 -11.37 -9.25 1.52
CA GLU A 15 -11.75 -10.57 2.07
C GLU A 15 -12.40 -10.49 3.45
N LYS A 16 -12.03 -9.49 4.26
CA LYS A 16 -12.43 -9.37 5.65
C LYS A 16 -12.44 -7.93 6.13
N ALA A 17 -13.12 -7.71 7.26
CA ALA A 17 -13.06 -6.44 7.99
C ALA A 17 -11.62 -6.04 8.29
N ALA A 18 -11.36 -4.72 8.32
CA ALA A 18 -10.02 -4.18 8.53
C ALA A 18 -9.43 -4.62 9.88
N PHE A 19 -8.13 -4.89 9.92
CA PHE A 19 -7.46 -5.44 11.10
C PHE A 19 -6.05 -4.87 11.28
N PRO A 20 -5.55 -4.68 12.51
CA PRO A 20 -4.17 -4.27 12.75
C PRO A 20 -3.20 -5.37 12.32
N GLY A 21 -2.04 -5.00 11.77
CA GLY A 21 -1.05 -5.99 11.35
C GLY A 21 0.22 -5.44 10.71
N GLU A 22 0.97 -6.34 10.08
CA GLU A 22 2.22 -6.07 9.38
C GLU A 22 2.21 -6.72 8.00
N VAL A 23 2.86 -6.07 7.02
CA VAL A 23 3.01 -6.61 5.66
C VAL A 23 4.47 -6.58 5.26
N LEU A 24 5.03 -7.73 4.91
CA LEU A 24 6.36 -7.87 4.33
C LEU A 24 6.25 -7.98 2.81
N VAL A 25 6.96 -7.11 2.13
CA VAL A 25 7.15 -7.14 0.68
C VAL A 25 8.60 -7.51 0.40
N GLU A 26 8.81 -8.51 -0.44
CA GLU A 26 10.14 -8.88 -0.94
C GLU A 26 10.15 -8.69 -2.46
N GLY A 27 11.08 -7.86 -2.95
CA GLY A 27 11.08 -7.42 -4.35
C GLY A 27 9.76 -6.71 -4.71
N ASN A 28 8.93 -7.37 -5.52
CA ASN A 28 7.64 -6.85 -6.02
C ASN A 28 6.44 -7.71 -5.57
N ARG A 29 6.59 -8.54 -4.54
CA ARG A 29 5.53 -9.45 -4.07
C ARG A 29 5.31 -9.31 -2.57
N ILE A 30 4.05 -9.43 -2.16
CA ILE A 30 3.70 -9.62 -0.75
C ILE A 30 4.20 -11.00 -0.34
N ALA A 31 5.21 -11.05 0.52
CA ALA A 31 5.81 -12.29 1.02
C ALA A 31 5.07 -12.80 2.26
N ARG A 32 4.60 -11.90 3.12
CA ARG A 32 3.88 -12.26 4.35
C ARG A 32 2.94 -11.17 4.82
N VAL A 33 1.81 -11.57 5.39
CA VAL A 33 0.89 -10.71 6.13
C VAL A 33 0.73 -11.30 7.53
N ALA A 34 0.90 -10.49 8.57
CA ALA A 34 0.70 -10.87 9.97
C ALA A 34 -0.44 -10.04 10.59
N THR A 35 -1.18 -10.64 11.50
CA THR A 35 -2.33 -10.03 12.19
C THR A 35 -2.00 -9.77 13.65
N GLY A 36 -2.39 -8.60 14.18
CA GLY A 36 -2.23 -8.27 15.59
C GLY A 36 -0.83 -7.74 15.94
N ALA A 37 -0.20 -8.33 16.97
CA ALA A 37 1.09 -7.90 17.48
C ALA A 37 2.22 -8.08 16.43
N PRO A 38 3.39 -7.44 16.62
CA PRO A 38 4.56 -7.66 15.78
C PRO A 38 4.98 -9.13 15.70
N GLN A 39 5.04 -9.68 14.49
CA GLN A 39 5.37 -11.10 14.27
C GLN A 39 6.41 -11.34 13.15
N ILE A 40 6.80 -10.28 12.44
CA ILE A 40 7.76 -10.38 11.32
C ILE A 40 9.13 -9.87 11.76
N SER A 41 10.22 -10.55 11.38
CA SER A 41 11.56 -10.04 11.67
C SER A 41 11.82 -8.72 10.93
N ARG A 42 12.46 -7.77 11.63
CA ARG A 42 12.89 -6.49 11.03
C ARG A 42 14.26 -6.61 10.37
N SER A 43 15.00 -7.68 10.67
CA SER A 43 16.37 -7.85 10.23
C SER A 43 16.44 -7.89 8.70
N GLY A 44 17.29 -7.05 8.12
CA GLY A 44 17.51 -6.98 6.67
C GLY A 44 16.36 -6.36 5.86
N ALA A 45 15.31 -5.85 6.51
CA ALA A 45 14.20 -5.17 5.85
C ALA A 45 14.25 -3.65 6.12
N THR A 46 13.88 -2.85 5.13
CA THR A 46 13.53 -1.44 5.35
C THR A 46 12.19 -1.39 6.07
N VAL A 47 12.17 -0.82 7.27
CA VAL A 47 10.94 -0.69 8.06
C VAL A 47 10.25 0.62 7.73
N VAL A 48 8.96 0.55 7.41
CA VAL A 48 8.08 1.69 7.20
C VAL A 48 7.03 1.69 8.31
N ASP A 49 7.11 2.66 9.21
CA ASP A 49 6.09 2.89 10.24
C ASP A 49 4.93 3.68 9.63
N GLY A 50 3.74 3.06 9.61
CA GLY A 50 2.52 3.67 9.09
C GLY A 50 1.82 4.63 10.03
N GLY A 51 2.27 4.80 11.28
CA GLY A 51 1.71 5.78 12.21
C GLY A 51 0.23 5.54 12.58
N GLY A 52 -0.27 4.31 12.45
CA GLY A 52 -1.67 3.95 12.64
C GLY A 52 -2.55 4.12 11.39
N ALA A 53 -1.97 4.48 10.23
CA ALA A 53 -2.71 4.64 8.99
C ALA A 53 -3.30 3.32 8.45
N THR A 54 -4.19 3.44 7.47
CA THR A 54 -4.72 2.30 6.73
C THR A 54 -3.80 1.90 5.59
N LEU A 55 -3.37 0.64 5.57
CA LEU A 55 -2.69 0.02 4.44
C LEU A 55 -3.73 -0.69 3.56
N MET A 56 -3.80 -0.30 2.29
CA MET A 56 -4.78 -0.80 1.33
C MET A 56 -4.12 -1.23 0.02
N PRO A 57 -4.75 -2.11 -0.79
CA PRO A 57 -4.39 -2.30 -2.18
C PRO A 57 -4.30 -0.95 -2.90
N GLY A 58 -3.33 -0.82 -3.80
CA GLY A 58 -3.25 0.35 -4.68
C GLY A 58 -4.55 0.49 -5.48
N LEU A 59 -5.00 1.73 -5.66
CA LEU A 59 -6.16 2.02 -6.49
C LEU A 59 -5.88 1.69 -7.95
N ILE A 60 -6.89 1.15 -8.63
CA ILE A 60 -6.85 0.89 -10.07
C ILE A 60 -7.71 1.95 -10.75
N ASP A 61 -7.09 2.77 -11.60
CA ASP A 61 -7.82 3.67 -12.49
C ASP A 61 -8.27 2.89 -13.74
N GLY A 62 -9.58 2.71 -13.86
CA GLY A 62 -10.19 1.98 -14.98
C GLY A 62 -10.38 2.84 -16.24
N HIS A 63 -10.23 4.16 -16.15
CA HIS A 63 -10.45 5.05 -17.28
C HIS A 63 -9.77 6.42 -17.10
N ALA A 64 -8.75 6.69 -17.91
CA ALA A 64 -8.06 7.97 -17.95
C ALA A 64 -7.77 8.43 -19.37
N HIS A 65 -7.85 9.74 -19.60
CA HIS A 65 -7.29 10.39 -20.79
C HIS A 65 -5.83 10.77 -20.53
N ILE A 66 -4.93 9.79 -20.66
CA ILE A 66 -3.49 9.94 -20.34
C ILE A 66 -2.82 11.15 -21.02
N PRO A 67 -3.10 11.49 -22.30
CA PRO A 67 -2.46 12.65 -22.95
C PRO A 67 -2.85 14.01 -22.36
N PHE A 68 -3.92 14.10 -21.57
CA PHE A 68 -4.47 15.36 -21.05
C PHE A 68 -4.61 15.32 -19.51
N PRO A 69 -3.53 15.07 -18.76
CA PRO A 69 -3.62 14.97 -17.32
C PRO A 69 -4.05 16.33 -16.73
N GLY A 70 -5.21 16.36 -16.07
CA GLY A 70 -5.70 17.56 -15.39
C GLY A 70 -6.47 18.55 -16.27
N LEU A 71 -6.72 18.25 -17.55
CA LEU A 71 -7.62 19.05 -18.37
C LEU A 71 -9.04 18.93 -17.81
N ARG A 72 -9.61 20.05 -17.32
CA ARG A 72 -10.97 20.06 -16.77
C ARG A 72 -11.99 20.39 -17.86
N ASN A 73 -11.61 21.25 -18.79
CA ASN A 73 -12.38 21.62 -19.97
C ASN A 73 -11.47 21.76 -21.20
N PHE A 74 -12.03 21.56 -22.40
CA PHE A 74 -11.31 21.78 -23.66
C PHE A 74 -10.82 23.22 -23.88
N TYR A 75 -11.37 24.19 -23.13
CA TYR A 75 -10.95 25.59 -23.15
C TYR A 75 -9.76 25.89 -22.23
N ASP A 76 -9.36 24.96 -21.36
CA ASP A 76 -8.18 25.12 -20.51
C ASP A 76 -6.86 24.96 -21.30
N TRP A 77 -6.95 24.73 -22.62
CA TRP A 77 -5.83 24.61 -23.56
C TRP A 77 -5.36 25.95 -24.16
N GLY A 78 -5.97 27.07 -23.75
CA GLY A 78 -5.69 28.41 -24.27
C GLY A 78 -6.78 28.89 -25.23
#